data_AF-A0A4Q1SD98-F1
#
_entry.id   AF-A0A4Q1SD98-F1
#
_cell.length_a   1.000
_cell.length_b   1.000
_cell.length_c   1.000
_cell.angle_alpha   90.00
_cell.angle_beta   90.00
_cell.angle_gamma   90.00
#
_symmetry.space_group_name_H-M   'P 1'
#
loop_
_entity.id
_entity.type
_entity.pdbx_description
1 polymer ?
#
loop_
_entity_poly.entity_id
_entity_poly.type
_entity_poly.pdbx_seq_one_letter_code
_entity_poly.pdbx_strand_id
1 'polypeptide(L)'
;MRCSTCAVTFPSFEFSGDTDMATDGFVAATSMDTDAVALGVATVEEYRAGYSSGQHLFAARVRQKLDLNMVAIDFVRYEDHRPSSPGRSFQLFQESYRPPEAIYACPICGGDAHVEQKLTPEVFRDAGGQLILVDGLTLRST
;
A
#
# COMPACT_ATOMS: atom_id res chain seq x y z
N MET A 1 -1.60 8.58 -0.65
CA MET A 1 -1.84 8.53 -2.11
C MET A 1 -2.92 9.51 -2.48
N ARG A 2 -2.98 9.91 -3.74
CA ARG A 2 -3.98 10.84 -4.27
C ARG A 2 -4.56 10.32 -5.58
N CYS A 3 -5.89 10.28 -5.68
CA CYS A 3 -6.58 9.90 -6.91
C CYS A 3 -6.58 11.03 -7.93
N SER A 4 -6.24 10.73 -9.18
CA SER A 4 -6.27 11.68 -10.31
C SER A 4 -7.67 12.04 -10.77
N THR A 5 -8.67 11.17 -10.51
CA THR A 5 -10.05 11.35 -10.96
C THR A 5 -10.91 12.13 -9.95
N CYS A 6 -10.96 11.69 -8.69
CA CYS A 6 -11.82 12.31 -7.68
C CYS A 6 -11.06 13.13 -6.62
N ALA A 7 -9.74 13.31 -6.79
CA ALA A 7 -8.87 14.08 -5.91
C ALA A 7 -8.78 13.61 -4.44
N VAL A 8 -9.45 12.51 -4.08
CA VAL A 8 -9.40 11.95 -2.73
C VAL A 8 -7.98 11.52 -2.37
N THR A 9 -7.61 11.78 -1.12
CA THR A 9 -6.36 11.32 -0.52
C THR A 9 -6.65 10.22 0.47
N PHE A 10 -5.81 9.18 0.48
CA PHE A 10 -5.93 8.07 1.42
C PHE A 10 -4.54 7.48 1.72
N PRO A 11 -4.31 7.02 2.96
CA PRO A 11 -3.07 6.34 3.32
C PRO A 11 -3.07 4.90 2.77
N SER A 12 -1.90 4.26 2.77
CA SER A 12 -1.75 2.81 2.69
C SER A 12 -0.38 2.47 3.25
N PHE A 13 -0.16 1.20 3.56
CA PHE A 13 1.09 0.71 4.11
C PHE A 13 1.77 -0.24 3.13
N GLU A 14 3.04 0.02 2.87
CA GLU A 14 3.90 -0.82 2.04
C GLU A 14 4.87 -1.55 2.98
N PHE A 15 4.81 -2.89 2.98
CA PHE A 15 5.75 -3.69 3.75
C PHE A 15 7.08 -3.80 3.00
N SER A 16 8.19 -3.53 3.69
CA SER A 16 9.53 -3.67 3.12
C SER A 16 9.95 -5.15 3.09
N GLY A 17 9.39 -5.94 2.18
CA GLY A 17 9.81 -7.34 2.08
C GLY A 17 9.38 -8.10 0.83
N ASP A 18 9.08 -7.42 -0.28
CA ASP A 18 9.08 -8.09 -1.59
C ASP A 18 10.43 -8.77 -1.92
N THR A 19 11.49 -8.53 -1.15
CA THR A 19 12.81 -9.21 -1.26
C THR A 19 13.22 -10.05 -0.05
N ASP A 20 12.49 -10.01 1.08
CA ASP A 20 12.82 -10.78 2.28
C ASP A 20 11.56 -11.52 2.76
N MET A 21 11.62 -12.86 2.79
CA MET A 21 10.52 -13.73 3.23
C MET A 21 9.99 -13.40 4.64
N ALA A 22 10.70 -12.55 5.38
CA ALA A 22 10.30 -12.04 6.69
C ALA A 22 8.96 -11.28 6.71
N THR A 23 8.53 -10.67 5.59
CA THR A 23 7.22 -9.98 5.54
C THR A 23 6.15 -10.78 4.80
N ASP A 24 6.39 -12.05 4.50
CA ASP A 24 5.39 -12.88 3.84
C ASP A 24 4.14 -13.06 4.71
N GLY A 25 2.97 -12.93 4.10
CA GLY A 25 1.68 -13.01 4.78
C GLY A 25 1.26 -11.75 5.58
N PHE A 26 2.05 -10.68 5.60
CA PHE A 26 1.56 -9.41 6.15
C PHE A 26 0.61 -8.70 5.17
N VAL A 27 -0.43 -8.09 5.72
CA VAL A 27 -1.49 -7.42 4.96
C VAL A 27 -1.90 -6.12 5.63
N ALA A 28 -2.42 -5.19 4.82
CA ALA A 28 -2.89 -3.89 5.26
C ALA A 28 -4.28 -3.58 4.72
N ALA A 29 -5.04 -2.79 5.46
CA ALA A 29 -6.34 -2.24 5.05
C ALA A 29 -6.44 -0.78 5.47
N THR A 30 -7.09 0.04 4.65
CA THR A 30 -7.19 1.50 4.84
C THR A 30 -8.62 1.87 5.23
N SER A 31 -8.77 2.78 6.18
CA SER A 31 -10.06 3.36 6.52
C SER A 31 -10.49 4.40 5.48
N MET A 32 -11.76 4.38 5.11
CA MET A 32 -12.35 5.37 4.21
C MET A 32 -12.92 6.60 4.91
N ASP A 33 -13.04 6.53 6.24
CA ASP A 33 -13.68 7.58 7.04
C ASP A 33 -12.65 8.38 7.85
N THR A 34 -11.45 7.82 8.05
CA THR A 34 -10.39 8.35 8.93
C THR A 34 -9.01 8.07 8.36
N ASP A 35 -7.99 8.81 8.81
CA ASP A 35 -6.59 8.52 8.51
C ASP A 35 -6.07 7.32 9.31
N ALA A 36 -6.68 6.16 9.12
CA ALA A 36 -6.32 4.92 9.80
C ALA A 36 -5.90 3.84 8.81
N VAL A 37 -4.86 3.09 9.18
CA VAL A 37 -4.41 1.90 8.47
C VAL A 37 -4.31 0.74 9.45
N ALA A 38 -5.01 -0.34 9.15
CA ALA A 38 -4.92 -1.59 9.89
C ALA A 38 -3.83 -2.48 9.29
N LEU A 39 -2.96 -3.03 10.14
CA LEU A 39 -1.88 -3.95 9.77
C LEU A 39 -2.10 -5.29 10.47
N GLY A 40 -1.97 -6.39 9.74
CA GLY A 40 -2.25 -7.72 10.25
C GLY A 40 -1.46 -8.82 9.55
N VAL A 41 -1.73 -10.05 9.96
CA VAL A 41 -1.24 -11.25 9.29
C VAL A 41 -2.44 -11.92 8.62
N ALA A 42 -2.26 -12.28 7.36
CA ALA A 42 -3.24 -13.00 6.58
C ALA A 42 -3.50 -14.38 7.23
N THR A 43 -4.77 -14.78 7.30
CA THR A 43 -5.09 -16.18 7.60
C THR A 43 -4.65 -17.08 6.45
N VAL A 44 -4.65 -18.40 6.66
CA VAL A 44 -4.31 -19.36 5.60
C VAL A 44 -5.26 -19.22 4.40
N GLU A 45 -6.54 -18.95 4.65
CA GLU A 45 -7.56 -18.74 3.61
C GLU A 45 -7.29 -17.44 2.84
N GLU A 46 -7.02 -16.34 3.54
CA GLU A 46 -6.69 -15.04 2.93
C GLU A 46 -5.43 -15.13 2.09
N TYR A 47 -4.39 -15.78 2.62
CA TYR A 47 -3.13 -16.00 1.91
C TYR A 47 -3.31 -16.82 0.64
N ARG A 48 -4.05 -17.94 0.73
CA ARG A 48 -4.32 -18.83 -0.42
C ARG A 48 -5.18 -18.19 -1.50
N ALA A 49 -5.97 -17.17 -1.17
CA ALA A 49 -6.77 -16.43 -2.15
C ALA A 49 -5.91 -15.57 -3.10
N GLY A 50 -4.62 -15.40 -2.80
CA GLY A 50 -3.69 -14.57 -3.57
C GLY A 50 -3.75 -13.10 -3.17
N TYR A 51 -2.87 -12.28 -3.74
CA TYR A 51 -2.62 -10.91 -3.27
C TYR A 51 -3.89 -10.04 -3.20
N SER A 52 -4.58 -9.79 -4.32
CA SER A 52 -5.75 -8.90 -4.34
C SER A 52 -6.91 -9.49 -3.52
N SER A 53 -7.39 -10.69 -3.86
CA SER A 53 -8.50 -11.33 -3.15
C SER A 53 -8.24 -11.49 -1.65
N GLY A 54 -7.00 -11.84 -1.26
CA GLY A 54 -6.59 -11.99 0.13
C GLY A 54 -6.64 -10.68 0.90
N GLN A 55 -6.18 -9.57 0.31
CA GLN A 55 -6.30 -8.25 0.92
C GLN A 55 -7.76 -7.83 1.11
N HIS A 56 -8.63 -8.10 0.14
CA HIS A 56 -10.07 -7.81 0.26
C HIS A 56 -10.73 -8.62 1.37
N LEU A 57 -10.38 -9.91 1.51
CA LEU A 57 -10.85 -10.75 2.61
C LEU A 57 -10.36 -10.23 3.97
N PHE A 58 -9.09 -9.84 4.06
CA PHE A 58 -8.53 -9.20 5.25
C PHE A 58 -9.28 -7.92 5.62
N ALA A 59 -9.48 -7.02 4.66
CA ALA A 59 -10.20 -5.77 4.88
C ALA A 59 -11.64 -6.02 5.38
N ALA A 60 -12.33 -7.02 4.82
CA ALA A 60 -13.65 -7.43 5.29
C ALA A 60 -13.63 -7.98 6.73
N ARG A 61 -12.65 -8.81 7.07
CA ARG A 61 -12.45 -9.32 8.44
C ARG A 61 -12.19 -8.19 9.43
N VAL A 62 -11.30 -7.25 9.09
CA VAL A 62 -10.98 -6.10 9.93
C VAL A 62 -12.18 -5.18 10.10
N ARG A 63 -12.95 -4.91 9.03
CA ARG A 63 -14.19 -4.12 9.09
C ARG A 63 -15.17 -4.67 10.12
N GLN A 64 -15.37 -5.99 10.15
CA GLN A 64 -16.24 -6.64 11.14
C GLN A 64 -15.72 -6.51 12.57
N LYS A 65 -14.40 -6.47 12.76
CA LYS A 65 -13.75 -6.44 14.07
C LYS A 65 -13.66 -5.04 14.67
N LEU A 66 -13.42 -4.03 13.85
CA LEU A 66 -13.14 -2.66 14.29
C LEU A 66 -14.32 -1.71 14.16
N ASP A 67 -15.41 -2.11 13.50
CA ASP A 67 -16.55 -1.24 13.17
C ASP A 67 -16.10 0.04 12.42
N LEU A 68 -15.14 -0.13 11.50
CA LEU A 68 -14.59 0.92 10.65
C LEU A 68 -14.71 0.50 9.19
N ASN A 69 -14.97 1.46 8.29
CA ASN A 69 -15.07 1.21 6.84
C ASN A 69 -13.69 0.95 6.21
N MET A 70 -13.16 -0.25 6.47
CA MET A 70 -11.85 -0.69 5.99
C MET A 70 -11.93 -1.27 4.59
N VAL A 71 -10.98 -0.91 3.73
CA VAL A 71 -10.86 -1.38 2.34
C VAL A 71 -9.43 -1.81 2.02
N ALA A 72 -9.28 -2.71 1.06
CA ALA A 72 -8.00 -3.01 0.44
C ALA A 72 -7.67 -1.97 -0.64
N ILE A 73 -6.38 -1.71 -0.86
CA ILE A 73 -5.92 -0.85 -1.96
C ILE A 73 -5.22 -1.73 -2.98
N ASP A 74 -5.83 -1.88 -4.16
CA ASP A 74 -5.28 -2.73 -5.22
C ASP A 74 -4.17 -2.01 -5.98
N PHE A 75 -3.06 -2.72 -6.19
CA PHE A 75 -2.07 -2.36 -7.21
C PHE A 75 -2.65 -2.61 -8.61
N VAL A 76 -2.49 -1.65 -9.51
CA VAL A 76 -3.00 -1.73 -10.89
C VAL A 76 -1.88 -2.04 -11.86
N ARG A 77 -0.83 -1.19 -11.88
CA ARG A 77 0.27 -1.30 -12.84
C ARG A 77 1.48 -0.49 -12.40
N TYR A 78 2.61 -0.77 -13.04
CA TYR A 78 3.74 0.15 -13.08
C TYR A 78 3.63 1.04 -14.32
N GLU A 79 3.79 2.35 -14.13
CA GLU A 79 3.95 3.32 -15.20
C GLU A 79 5.44 3.57 -15.41
N ASP A 80 5.97 3.16 -16.57
CA ASP A 80 7.36 3.38 -16.93
C ASP A 80 7.49 4.72 -17.64
N HIS A 81 8.30 5.61 -17.07
CA HIS A 81 8.51 6.96 -17.57
C HIS A 81 9.63 7.04 -18.63
N ARG A 82 10.13 5.90 -19.16
CA ARG A 82 11.26 5.90 -20.09
C ARG A 82 10.91 5.63 -21.55
N PRO A 83 11.42 6.45 -22.49
CA PRO A 83 11.74 5.96 -23.82
C PRO A 83 13.02 5.12 -23.74
N SER A 84 12.92 3.82 -24.06
CA SER A 84 14.11 3.00 -24.31
C SER A 84 14.93 3.66 -25.41
N SER A 85 16.12 4.16 -25.09
CA SER A 85 17.05 4.72 -26.07
C SER A 85 18.19 3.72 -26.28
N PRO A 86 18.14 2.89 -27.34
CA PRO A 86 19.23 1.96 -27.65
C PRO A 86 20.55 2.73 -27.83
N GLY A 87 21.63 2.25 -27.22
CA GLY A 87 22.98 2.77 -27.47
C GLY A 87 23.54 3.81 -26.47
N ARG A 88 22.87 4.06 -25.33
CA ARG A 88 23.45 4.90 -24.25
C ARG A 88 24.31 4.07 -23.30
N SER A 89 25.37 4.70 -22.77
CA SER A 89 26.26 4.09 -21.77
C SER A 89 25.52 3.85 -20.44
N PHE A 90 26.01 2.89 -19.64
CA PHE A 90 25.42 2.57 -18.32
C PHE A 90 25.40 3.77 -17.36
N GLN A 91 26.39 4.66 -17.45
CA GLN A 91 26.45 5.88 -16.64
C GLN A 91 25.32 6.86 -17.00
N LEU A 92 25.06 7.08 -18.30
CA LEU A 92 23.93 7.90 -18.75
C LEU A 92 22.57 7.26 -18.43
N PHE A 93 22.51 5.92 -18.39
CA PHE A 93 21.33 5.21 -17.92
C PHE A 93 21.07 5.52 -16.44
N GLN A 94 22.07 5.47 -15.55
CA GLN A 94 21.88 5.79 -14.14
C GLN A 94 21.41 7.24 -13.91
N GLU A 95 21.98 8.20 -14.64
CA GLU A 95 21.61 9.61 -14.52
C GLU A 95 20.16 9.89 -14.99
N SER A 96 19.71 9.20 -16.04
CA SER A 96 18.37 9.35 -16.60
C SER A 96 17.34 8.37 -16.05
N TYR A 97 17.77 7.41 -15.23
CA TYR A 97 16.90 6.41 -14.64
C TYR A 97 15.86 7.10 -13.76
N ARG A 98 14.60 6.85 -14.08
CA ARG A 98 13.49 7.03 -13.17
C ARG A 98 12.92 5.63 -12.89
N PRO A 99 12.83 5.20 -11.62
CA PRO A 99 12.12 3.98 -11.29
C PRO A 99 10.69 4.08 -11.83
N PRO A 100 10.09 2.97 -12.27
CA PRO A 100 8.69 2.96 -12.62
C PRO A 100 7.84 3.36 -11.41
N GLU A 101 6.76 4.07 -11.66
CA GLU A 101 5.83 4.51 -10.63
C GLU A 101 4.73 3.47 -10.44
N ALA A 102 4.44 3.08 -9.20
CA ALA A 102 3.31 2.19 -8.91
C ALA A 102 2.00 2.97 -8.94
N ILE A 103 1.05 2.49 -9.72
CA ILE A 103 -0.31 3.01 -9.82
C ILE A 103 -1.26 2.10 -9.06
N TYR A 104 -2.13 2.69 -8.24
CA TYR A 104 -3.11 1.99 -7.41
C TYR A 104 -4.53 2.36 -7.81
N ALA A 105 -5.49 1.49 -7.50
CA ALA A 105 -6.90 1.76 -7.71
C ALA A 105 -7.43 2.65 -6.58
N CYS A 106 -8.14 3.72 -6.94
CA CYS A 106 -8.85 4.55 -5.99
C CYS A 106 -10.01 3.75 -5.36
N PRO A 107 -10.06 3.61 -4.03
CA PRO A 107 -11.11 2.84 -3.37
C PRO A 107 -12.51 3.47 -3.45
N ILE A 108 -12.61 4.74 -3.85
CA ILE A 108 -13.88 5.46 -4.01
C ILE A 108 -14.44 5.35 -5.41
N CYS A 109 -13.63 5.61 -6.43
CA CYS A 109 -14.10 5.78 -7.81
C CYS A 109 -13.50 4.78 -8.81
N GLY A 110 -12.55 3.94 -8.38
CA GLY A 110 -11.83 3.00 -9.25
C GLY A 110 -10.82 3.64 -10.20
N GLY A 111 -10.68 4.97 -10.21
CA GLY A 111 -9.68 5.68 -11.02
C GLY A 111 -8.25 5.51 -10.50
N ASP A 112 -7.27 5.97 -11.27
CA ASP A 112 -5.85 5.86 -10.91
C ASP A 112 -5.50 6.74 -9.70
N ALA A 113 -4.68 6.19 -8.80
CA ALA A 113 -4.13 6.87 -7.65
C ALA A 113 -2.60 6.74 -7.60
N HIS A 114 -1.95 7.87 -7.29
CA HIS A 114 -0.50 8.03 -7.29
C HIS A 114 0.05 8.19 -5.87
N VAL A 115 1.29 7.77 -5.66
CA VAL A 115 2.01 7.97 -4.40
C VAL A 115 2.49 9.42 -4.32
N GLU A 116 1.76 10.26 -3.59
CA GLU A 116 2.13 11.67 -3.37
C GLU A 116 3.27 11.83 -2.36
N GLN A 117 3.28 11.00 -1.30
CA GLN A 117 4.27 11.05 -0.24
C GLN A 117 4.48 9.67 0.37
N LYS A 118 5.73 9.36 0.75
CA LYS A 118 6.07 8.21 1.62
C LYS A 118 6.44 8.73 3.01
N LEU A 119 5.82 8.15 4.03
CA LEU A 119 6.02 8.50 5.44
C LEU A 119 6.53 7.27 6.20
N THR A 120 7.32 7.49 7.24
CA THR A 120 7.60 6.43 8.22
C THR A 120 6.37 6.24 9.13
N PRO A 121 6.24 5.08 9.81
CA PRO A 121 5.17 4.86 10.79
C PRO A 121 5.09 5.96 11.86
N GLU A 122 6.24 6.46 12.33
CA GLU A 122 6.34 7.51 13.34
C GLU A 122 5.81 8.82 12.80
N VAL A 123 6.27 9.24 11.62
CA VAL A 123 5.83 10.50 11.00
C VAL A 123 4.33 10.48 10.68
N PHE A 124 3.81 9.34 10.21
CA PHE A 124 2.38 9.18 9.96
C PHE A 124 1.55 9.35 11.24
N ARG A 125 2.01 8.77 12.35
CA ARG A 125 1.36 8.92 13.66
C ARG A 125 1.46 10.33 14.21
N ASP A 126 2.62 10.97 14.08
CA ASP A 126 2.84 12.35 14.52
C ASP A 126 1.97 13.35 13.73
N ALA A 127 1.63 13.01 12.48
CA ALA A 127 0.68 13.76 11.65
C ALA A 127 -0.80 13.50 12.02
N GLY A 128 -1.09 12.69 13.04
CA GLY A 128 -2.44 12.35 13.49
C GLY A 128 -3.02 11.06 12.89
N GLY A 129 -2.26 10.36 12.05
CA GLY A 129 -2.62 9.08 11.50
C GLY A 129 -2.64 7.96 12.55
N GLN A 130 -3.45 6.93 12.31
CA GLN A 130 -3.61 5.80 13.22
C GLN A 130 -3.13 4.50 12.58
N LEU A 131 -2.18 3.83 13.24
CA LEU A 131 -1.79 2.47 12.87
C LEU A 131 -2.46 1.49 13.84
N ILE A 132 -3.38 0.69 13.31
CA ILE A 132 -4.13 -0.29 14.09
C ILE A 132 -3.52 -1.66 13.86
N LEU A 133 -2.86 -2.19 14.88
CA LEU A 133 -2.26 -3.52 14.81
C LEU A 133 -3.32 -4.56 15.18
N VAL A 134 -3.62 -5.47 14.26
CA VAL A 134 -4.51 -6.60 14.50
C VAL A 134 -3.71 -7.89 14.71
N ASP A 135 -4.39 -8.91 15.22
CA ASP A 135 -3.86 -10.28 15.34
C ASP A 135 -2.60 -10.42 16.22
N GLY A 136 -2.49 -9.58 17.24
CA GLY A 136 -1.41 -9.65 18.23
C GLY A 136 -0.09 -9.04 17.74
N LEU A 137 -0.10 -8.34 16.60
CA LEU A 137 1.06 -7.58 16.14
C LEU A 137 1.40 -6.47 17.14
N THR A 138 2.70 -6.24 17.32
CA THR A 138 3.24 -5.17 18.16
C THR A 138 4.31 -4.42 17.38
N LEU A 139 4.30 -3.09 17.49
CA LEU A 139 5.34 -2.24 16.91
C LEU A 139 6.48 -2.12 17.94
N ARG A 140 7.68 -2.54 17.57
CA ARG A 140 8.88 -2.29 18.37
C ARG A 140 9.55 -1.03 17.85
N SER A 141 9.60 0.01 18.68
CA SER A 141 10.46 1.16 18.45
C SER A 141 11.91 0.74 18.68
N THR A 142 12.76 0.91 17.67
CA THR A 142 14.22 0.77 17.78
C THR A 142 14.84 2.00 18.39
#